data_AF-A0A351MU52-F1
#
_entry.id   AF-A0A351MU52-F1
#
_cell.length_a   1.000
_cell.length_b   1.000
_cell.length_c   1.000
_cell.angle_alpha   90.00
_cell.angle_beta   90.00
_cell.angle_gamma   90.00
#
_symmetry.space_group_name_H-M   'P 1'
#
loop_
_entity.id
_entity.type
_entity.pdbx_description
1 polymer ?
#
loop_
_entity_poly.entity_id
_entity_poly.type
_entity_poly.pdbx_seq_one_letter_code
_entity_poly.pdbx_strand_id
1 'polypeptide(L)'
;KRAFTGGPFVYTTYDRAKAYTANVRRALSYVLVEPRDGVSVDDLRLRIERETGLKAWTSDTDLWHWKEGSLARSTFWWFWKNTGIPFSFGTAVLLGLFVGIAISGQTFYSFVLENLKYFAAIKAMGASMGVLARMLLLQALTAGLLGFGLGVGMAQAIGRGMIEKGMPPFVMYPQILWATFVLVLGISFVSALIGMVKVARVDPASVFRG
;
A
#
# COMPACT_ATOMS: atom_id res chain seq x y z
N LYS A 1 22.68 7.25 12.63
CA LYS A 1 22.26 8.45 11.87
C LYS A 1 23.01 8.46 10.54
N ARG A 2 22.42 7.97 9.45
CA ARG A 2 23.02 8.02 8.09
C ARG A 2 22.35 9.16 7.32
N ALA A 3 23.11 9.91 6.52
CA ALA A 3 22.53 10.92 5.65
C ALA A 3 21.67 10.25 4.58
N PHE A 4 20.54 10.87 4.23
CA PHE A 4 19.70 10.41 3.12
C PHE A 4 20.49 10.33 1.80
N THR A 5 21.53 11.15 1.65
CA THR A 5 22.45 11.19 0.50
C THR A 5 23.78 10.46 0.75
N GLY A 6 23.95 9.78 1.90
CA GLY A 6 25.18 9.05 2.25
C GLY A 6 26.41 9.91 2.59
N GLY A 7 26.33 11.24 2.47
CA GLY A 7 27.43 12.15 2.79
C GLY A 7 27.70 12.35 4.29
N PRO A 8 28.91 12.81 4.67
CA PRO A 8 29.23 13.15 6.06
C PRO A 8 28.49 14.41 6.53
N PHE A 9 28.15 14.48 7.81
CA PHE A 9 27.58 15.67 8.46
C PHE A 9 28.68 16.45 9.19
N VAL A 10 28.72 17.76 8.97
CA VAL A 10 29.59 18.70 9.69
C VAL A 10 28.72 19.75 10.36
N TYR A 11 28.93 19.99 11.65
CA TYR A 11 28.21 21.01 12.41
C TYR A 11 29.17 22.17 12.70
N THR A 12 28.72 23.40 12.41
CA THR A 12 29.49 24.62 12.66
C THR A 12 28.53 25.79 12.89
N THR A 13 29.05 26.95 13.29
CA THR A 13 28.25 28.17 13.43
C THR A 13 27.83 28.69 12.05
N TYR A 14 26.66 29.34 11.98
CA TYR A 14 26.11 29.85 10.72
C TYR A 14 27.08 30.81 10.01
N ASP A 15 27.78 31.66 10.76
CA ASP A 15 28.76 32.59 10.19
C ASP A 15 29.95 31.87 9.54
N ARG A 16 30.43 30.77 10.13
CA ARG A 16 31.47 29.92 9.52
C ARG A 16 30.93 29.15 8.31
N ALA A 17 29.70 28.66 8.37
CA ALA A 17 29.07 27.96 7.25
C ALA A 17 28.94 28.85 6.00
N LYS A 18 28.64 30.15 6.19
CA LYS A 18 28.64 31.13 5.08
C LYS A 18 30.01 31.30 4.44
N ALA A 19 31.08 31.29 5.23
CA ALA A 19 32.44 31.42 4.70
C ALA A 19 32.87 30.18 3.88
N TYR A 20 32.37 28.99 4.24
CA TYR A 20 32.69 27.74 3.54
C TYR A 20 31.81 27.47 2.31
N THR A 21 30.64 28.08 2.22
CA THR A 21 29.71 27.89 1.10
C THR A 21 29.86 29.02 0.09
N ALA A 22 30.17 28.70 -1.17
CA ALA A 22 30.37 29.70 -2.22
C ALA A 22 29.07 30.51 -2.45
N ASN A 23 29.07 31.77 -2.01
CA ASN A 23 28.07 32.85 -2.18
C ASN A 23 26.68 32.44 -2.74
N VAL A 24 25.97 31.56 -2.03
CA VAL A 24 24.62 31.13 -2.42
C VAL A 24 23.63 32.20 -1.94
N ARG A 25 22.87 32.79 -2.86
CA ARG A 25 21.88 33.86 -2.58
C ARG A 25 20.80 33.46 -1.55
N ARG A 26 20.67 32.17 -1.23
CA ARG A 26 19.73 31.59 -0.25
C ARG A 26 20.38 30.47 0.55
N ALA A 27 21.37 30.81 1.38
CA ALA A 27 22.10 29.84 2.20
C ALA A 27 21.31 29.33 3.44
N LEU A 28 20.23 30.02 3.84
CA LEU A 28 19.38 29.60 4.96
C LEU A 28 18.22 28.74 4.44
N SER A 29 18.18 27.47 4.83
CA SER A 29 17.10 26.54 4.44
C SER A 29 15.89 26.63 5.36
N TYR A 30 16.10 26.61 6.68
CA TYR A 30 15.05 26.68 7.70
C TYR A 30 15.63 27.15 9.03
N VAL A 31 14.75 27.58 9.94
CA VAL A 31 15.07 27.92 11.32
C VAL A 31 14.29 26.97 12.23
N LEU A 32 14.97 26.37 13.20
CA LEU A 32 14.33 25.54 14.23
C LEU A 32 13.93 26.45 15.39
N VAL A 33 12.70 26.28 15.86
CA VAL A 33 12.15 27.04 16.98
C VAL A 33 11.46 26.06 17.92
N GLU A 34 11.71 26.21 19.21
CA GLU A 34 11.08 25.43 20.27
C GLU A 34 10.15 26.34 21.09
N PRO A 35 8.90 25.94 21.37
CA PRO A 35 8.02 26.71 22.23
C PRO A 35 8.57 26.77 23.66
N ARG A 36 8.36 27.91 24.32
CA ARG A 36 8.57 28.02 25.77
C ARG A 36 7.52 27.21 26.52
N ASP A 37 7.85 26.79 27.73
CA ASP A 37 6.94 26.06 28.60
C ASP A 37 5.58 26.79 28.72
N GLY A 38 4.50 26.05 28.49
CA GLY A 38 3.13 26.57 28.54
C GLY A 38 2.59 27.17 27.22
N VAL A 39 3.39 27.26 26.17
CA VAL A 39 2.93 27.68 24.83
C VAL A 39 2.65 26.46 23.97
N SER A 40 1.44 26.36 23.39
CA SER A 40 1.13 25.28 22.46
C SER A 40 1.89 25.45 21.14
N VAL A 41 2.28 24.33 20.52
CA VAL A 41 3.01 24.33 19.23
C VAL A 41 2.18 24.98 18.13
N ASP A 42 0.85 24.76 18.15
CA ASP A 42 -0.06 25.30 17.15
C ASP A 42 -0.24 26.82 17.29
N ASP A 43 -0.32 27.33 18.53
CA ASP A 43 -0.40 28.77 18.79
C ASP A 43 0.90 29.47 18.39
N LEU A 44 2.06 28.86 18.68
CA LEU A 44 3.34 29.40 18.26
C LEU A 44 3.45 29.44 16.73
N ARG A 45 3.01 28.40 16.03
CA ARG A 45 2.99 28.35 14.56
C ARG A 45 2.18 29.50 13.98
N LEU A 46 0.94 29.67 14.44
CA LEU A 46 0.06 30.74 13.98
C LEU A 46 0.63 32.12 14.28
N ARG A 47 1.27 32.28 15.44
CA ARG A 47 1.92 33.55 15.81
C ARG A 47 3.08 33.88 14.88
N ILE A 48 3.95 32.92 14.58
CA ILE A 48 5.08 33.11 13.65
C ILE A 48 4.57 33.49 12.26
N GLU A 49 3.55 32.78 11.75
CA GLU A 49 2.97 33.07 10.43
C GLU A 49 2.38 34.49 10.37
N ARG A 50 1.71 34.95 11.43
CA ARG A 50 1.14 36.30 11.51
C ARG A 50 2.20 37.39 11.64
N GLU A 51 3.21 37.21 12.48
CA GLU A 51 4.21 38.25 12.77
C GLU A 51 5.27 38.36 11.67
N THR A 52 5.68 37.25 11.05
CA THR A 52 6.79 37.23 10.09
C THR A 52 6.34 37.11 8.63
N GLY A 53 5.11 36.66 8.38
CA GLY A 53 4.64 36.28 7.05
C GLY A 53 5.33 35.03 6.48
N LEU A 54 6.20 34.36 7.24
CA LEU A 54 6.89 33.14 6.83
C LEU A 54 6.04 31.92 7.22
N LYS A 55 6.06 30.88 6.36
CA LYS A 55 5.40 29.60 6.68
C LYS A 55 6.13 28.92 7.85
N ALA A 56 5.37 28.54 8.86
CA ALA A 56 5.86 27.75 9.97
C ALA A 56 5.25 26.35 9.92
N TRP A 57 6.07 25.32 10.08
CA TRP A 57 5.63 23.95 10.11
C TRP A 57 5.93 23.30 11.45
N THR A 58 5.02 22.48 11.94
CA THR A 58 5.27 21.66 13.12
C THR A 58 6.22 20.53 12.76
N SER A 59 7.10 20.16 13.70
CA SER A 59 8.03 19.04 13.58
C SER A 59 7.36 17.66 13.67
N ASP A 60 6.03 17.62 13.70
CA ASP A 60 5.24 16.39 13.79
C ASP A 60 5.49 15.50 12.57
N THR A 61 5.89 14.26 12.84
CA THR A 61 6.14 13.21 11.85
C THR A 61 4.94 12.29 11.64
N ASP A 62 3.81 12.55 12.29
CA ASP A 62 2.61 11.75 12.10
C ASP A 62 2.05 11.94 10.68
N LEU A 63 2.13 10.87 9.89
CA LEU A 63 1.61 10.81 8.53
C LEU A 63 0.10 10.50 8.50
N TRP A 64 -0.45 9.94 9.58
CA TRP A 64 -1.83 9.47 9.65
C TRP A 64 -2.76 10.57 10.15
N HIS A 65 -2.34 11.29 11.18
CA HIS A 65 -3.04 12.48 11.64
C HIS A 65 -2.60 13.67 10.81
N TRP A 66 -3.32 13.87 9.71
CA TRP A 66 -3.15 15.03 8.86
C TRP A 66 -3.52 16.30 9.65
N LYS A 67 -2.56 16.88 10.38
CA LYS A 67 -2.72 18.19 11.06
C LYS A 67 -2.35 19.33 10.12
N GLU A 68 -3.11 20.42 10.20
CA GLU A 68 -2.83 21.65 9.44
C GLU A 68 -1.53 22.28 9.91
N GLY A 69 -0.61 22.51 8.97
CA GLY A 69 0.72 23.01 9.28
C GLY A 69 1.77 21.95 9.66
N SER A 70 1.50 20.65 9.57
CA SER A 70 2.55 19.62 9.75
C SER A 70 3.53 19.57 8.56
N LEU A 71 4.83 19.51 8.87
CA LEU A 71 5.89 19.35 7.87
C LEU A 71 5.76 18.02 7.11
N ALA A 72 5.33 16.95 7.78
CA ALA A 72 5.16 15.64 7.15
C ALA A 72 4.09 15.68 6.05
N ARG A 73 2.95 16.32 6.33
CA ARG A 73 1.86 16.53 5.35
C ARG A 73 2.32 17.35 4.15
N SER A 74 2.98 18.50 4.38
CA SER A 74 3.42 19.36 3.29
C SER A 74 4.46 18.65 2.41
N THR A 75 5.35 17.88 3.03
CA THR A 75 6.33 17.05 2.33
C THR A 75 5.64 16.00 1.49
N PHE A 76 4.68 15.26 2.05
CA PHE A 76 3.92 14.26 1.29
C PHE A 76 3.23 14.86 0.06
N TRP A 77 2.51 15.98 0.22
CA TRP A 77 1.81 16.62 -0.89
C TRP A 77 2.75 17.20 -1.93
N TRP A 78 3.89 17.73 -1.50
CA TRP A 78 4.94 18.17 -2.41
C TRP A 78 5.48 16.98 -3.21
N PHE A 79 5.82 15.87 -2.56
CA PHE A 79 6.23 14.65 -3.26
C PHE A 79 5.15 14.13 -4.21
N TRP A 80 3.88 14.20 -3.81
CA TRP A 80 2.76 13.74 -4.63
C TRP A 80 2.61 14.54 -5.94
N LYS A 81 2.80 15.86 -5.87
CA LYS A 81 2.61 16.75 -7.03
C LYS A 81 3.87 16.92 -7.88
N ASN A 82 5.04 16.89 -7.25
CA ASN A 82 6.30 17.23 -7.90
C ASN A 82 7.09 16.00 -8.37
N THR A 83 6.74 14.79 -7.93
CA THR A 83 7.48 13.58 -8.29
C THR A 83 6.62 12.63 -9.11
N GLY A 84 7.22 11.93 -10.08
CA GLY A 84 6.56 10.86 -10.84
C GLY A 84 6.35 9.56 -10.05
N ILE A 85 6.88 9.48 -8.83
CA ILE A 85 6.83 8.29 -7.95
C ILE A 85 5.38 7.80 -7.72
N PRO A 86 4.40 8.63 -7.32
CA PRO A 86 3.04 8.15 -7.08
C PRO A 86 2.41 7.55 -8.33
N PHE A 87 2.67 8.13 -9.51
CA PHE A 87 2.16 7.63 -10.77
C PHE A 87 2.79 6.27 -11.13
N SER A 88 4.12 6.14 -11.03
CA SER A 88 4.83 4.88 -11.33
C SER A 88 4.45 3.76 -10.35
N PHE A 89 4.38 4.05 -9.05
CA PHE A 89 3.95 3.04 -8.06
C PHE A 89 2.47 2.70 -8.21
N GLY A 90 1.62 3.71 -8.45
CA GLY A 90 0.19 3.50 -8.65
C GLY A 90 -0.10 2.60 -9.86
N THR A 91 0.56 2.84 -10.99
CA THR A 91 0.41 1.99 -12.19
C THR A 91 0.92 0.57 -11.96
N ALA A 92 2.04 0.38 -11.25
CA ALA A 92 2.54 -0.94 -10.90
C ALA A 92 1.55 -1.72 -10.00
N VAL A 93 0.97 -1.06 -9.00
CA VAL A 93 -0.05 -1.67 -8.13
C VAL A 93 -1.30 -2.04 -8.92
N LEU A 94 -1.80 -1.14 -9.78
CA LEU A 94 -2.97 -1.40 -10.62
C LEU A 94 -2.74 -2.55 -11.60
N LEU A 95 -1.57 -2.58 -12.25
CA LEU A 95 -1.21 -3.67 -13.15
C LEU A 95 -1.12 -5.00 -12.39
N GLY A 96 -0.49 -5.00 -11.20
CA GLY A 96 -0.41 -6.18 -10.34
C GLY A 96 -1.80 -6.70 -9.93
N LEU A 97 -2.72 -5.80 -9.58
CA LEU A 97 -4.11 -6.15 -9.28
C LEU A 97 -4.82 -6.73 -10.49
N PHE A 98 -4.71 -6.09 -11.66
CA PHE A 98 -5.35 -6.55 -12.89
C PHE A 98 -4.87 -7.94 -13.30
N VAL A 99 -3.55 -8.14 -13.32
CA VAL A 99 -2.93 -9.43 -13.63
C VAL A 99 -3.32 -10.48 -12.59
N GLY A 100 -3.33 -10.12 -11.30
CA GLY A 100 -3.75 -11.02 -10.22
C GLY A 100 -5.19 -11.49 -10.37
N ILE A 101 -6.11 -10.57 -10.70
CA ILE A 101 -7.52 -10.89 -10.97
C ILE A 101 -7.64 -11.79 -12.21
N ALA A 102 -6.95 -11.45 -13.31
CA ALA A 102 -7.02 -12.20 -14.56
C ALA A 102 -6.53 -13.64 -14.40
N ILE A 103 -5.35 -13.83 -13.78
CA ILE A 103 -4.78 -15.17 -13.56
C ILE A 103 -5.66 -15.97 -12.60
N SER A 104 -6.09 -15.38 -11.48
CA SER A 104 -6.93 -16.09 -10.50
C SER A 104 -8.27 -16.50 -11.12
N GLY A 105 -8.92 -15.60 -11.84
CA GLY A 105 -10.18 -15.87 -12.54
C GLY A 105 -10.02 -16.97 -13.59
N GLN A 106 -8.93 -16.94 -14.37
CA GLN A 106 -8.62 -17.98 -15.35
C GLN A 106 -8.37 -19.34 -14.67
N THR A 107 -7.60 -19.39 -13.59
CA THR A 107 -7.34 -20.65 -12.86
C THR A 107 -8.61 -21.24 -12.28
N PHE A 108 -9.47 -20.43 -11.67
CA PHE A 108 -10.78 -20.89 -11.18
C PHE A 108 -11.67 -21.38 -12.32
N TYR A 109 -11.63 -20.70 -13.47
CA TYR A 109 -12.39 -21.11 -14.64
C TYR A 109 -11.95 -22.50 -15.14
N SER A 110 -10.65 -22.72 -15.31
CA SER A 110 -10.12 -24.04 -15.70
C SER A 110 -10.47 -25.11 -14.66
N PHE A 111 -10.33 -24.79 -13.37
CA PHE A 111 -10.68 -25.71 -12.28
C PHE A 111 -12.15 -26.12 -12.32
N VAL A 112 -13.06 -25.18 -12.57
CA VAL A 112 -14.49 -25.46 -12.72
C VAL A 112 -14.75 -26.39 -13.90
N LEU A 113 -14.14 -26.11 -15.06
CA LEU A 113 -14.36 -26.90 -16.28
C LEU A 113 -13.88 -28.34 -16.12
N GLU A 114 -12.69 -28.52 -15.54
CA GLU A 114 -12.11 -29.84 -15.29
C GLU A 114 -12.96 -30.66 -14.31
N ASN A 115 -13.55 -30.00 -13.31
CA ASN A 115 -14.35 -30.66 -12.28
C ASN A 115 -15.87 -30.69 -12.57
N LEU A 116 -16.29 -30.21 -13.75
CA LEU A 116 -17.70 -30.06 -14.08
C LEU A 116 -18.45 -31.40 -14.10
N LYS A 117 -17.78 -32.48 -14.50
CA LYS A 117 -18.32 -33.85 -14.44
C LYS A 117 -18.62 -34.30 -13.01
N TYR A 118 -17.75 -33.97 -12.06
CA TYR A 118 -17.95 -34.29 -10.64
C TYR A 118 -19.07 -33.44 -10.04
N PHE A 119 -19.15 -32.16 -10.39
CA PHE A 119 -20.25 -31.30 -9.94
C PHE A 119 -21.60 -31.75 -10.50
N ALA A 120 -21.66 -32.19 -11.76
CA ALA A 120 -22.86 -32.77 -12.36
C ALA A 120 -23.29 -34.06 -11.66
N ALA A 121 -22.35 -34.95 -11.33
CA ALA A 121 -22.63 -36.17 -10.56
C ALA A 121 -23.16 -35.86 -9.14
N ILE A 122 -22.54 -34.91 -8.43
CA ILE A 122 -22.97 -34.48 -7.09
C ILE A 122 -24.36 -33.84 -7.12
N LYS A 123 -24.67 -33.05 -8.16
CA LYS A 123 -26.00 -32.50 -8.38
C LYS A 123 -27.04 -33.60 -8.69
N ALA A 124 -26.66 -34.62 -9.47
CA ALA A 124 -27.52 -35.77 -9.75
C ALA A 124 -27.81 -36.62 -8.49
N MET A 125 -26.88 -36.66 -7.52
CA MET A 125 -27.09 -37.27 -6.21
C MET A 125 -27.95 -36.44 -5.24
N GLY A 126 -28.46 -35.28 -5.67
CA GLY A 126 -29.39 -34.45 -4.90
C GLY A 126 -28.73 -33.30 -4.10
N ALA A 127 -27.46 -33.01 -4.32
CA ALA A 127 -26.83 -31.85 -3.67
C ALA A 127 -27.44 -30.54 -4.17
N SER A 128 -27.78 -29.65 -3.23
CA SER A 128 -28.28 -28.31 -3.55
C SER A 128 -27.16 -27.42 -4.07
N MET A 129 -27.52 -26.45 -4.92
CA MET A 129 -26.58 -25.46 -5.46
C MET A 129 -25.84 -24.67 -4.35
N GLY A 130 -26.45 -24.57 -3.15
CA GLY A 130 -25.83 -23.94 -1.98
C GLY A 130 -24.63 -24.71 -1.42
N VAL A 131 -24.60 -26.04 -1.52
CA VAL A 131 -23.45 -26.85 -1.06
C VAL A 131 -22.25 -26.64 -1.99
N LEU A 132 -22.49 -26.64 -3.30
CA LEU A 132 -21.48 -26.33 -4.32
C LEU A 132 -20.93 -24.91 -4.13
N ALA A 133 -21.82 -23.94 -3.85
CA ALA A 133 -21.42 -22.57 -3.57
C ALA A 133 -20.52 -22.46 -2.33
N ARG A 134 -20.89 -23.12 -1.22
CA ARG A 134 -20.07 -23.13 0.01
C ARG A 134 -18.71 -23.76 -0.21
N MET A 135 -18.63 -24.86 -0.95
CA MET A 135 -17.38 -25.53 -1.25
C MET A 135 -16.42 -24.62 -2.01
N LEU A 136 -16.92 -23.94 -3.05
CA LEU A 136 -16.13 -23.03 -3.87
C LEU A 136 -15.66 -21.79 -3.07
N LEU A 137 -16.54 -21.26 -2.21
CA LEU A 137 -16.19 -20.15 -1.31
C LEU A 137 -15.10 -20.52 -0.32
N LEU A 138 -15.13 -21.75 0.22
CA LEU A 138 -14.13 -22.24 1.17
C LEU A 138 -12.77 -22.46 0.49
N GLN A 139 -12.77 -22.95 -0.75
CA GLN A 139 -11.56 -23.05 -1.58
C GLN A 139 -10.98 -21.66 -1.88
N ALA A 140 -11.82 -20.70 -2.24
CA ALA A 140 -11.40 -19.33 -2.51
C ALA A 140 -10.85 -18.61 -1.27
N LEU A 141 -11.47 -18.82 -0.11
CA LEU A 141 -10.96 -18.31 1.16
C LEU A 141 -9.58 -18.89 1.46
N THR A 142 -9.42 -20.21 1.34
CA THR A 142 -8.15 -20.89 1.62
C THR A 142 -7.05 -20.41 0.66
N ALA A 143 -7.35 -20.29 -0.64
CA ALA A 143 -6.43 -19.76 -1.63
C ALA A 143 -6.04 -18.30 -1.34
N GLY A 144 -7.01 -17.45 -0.97
CA GLY A 144 -6.76 -16.05 -0.59
C GLY A 144 -5.88 -15.92 0.65
N LEU A 145 -6.11 -16.73 1.68
CA LEU A 145 -5.29 -16.75 2.90
C LEU A 145 -3.85 -17.19 2.61
N LEU A 146 -3.66 -18.27 1.85
CA LEU A 146 -2.34 -18.76 1.46
C LEU A 146 -1.61 -17.75 0.56
N GLY A 147 -2.30 -17.20 -0.44
CA GLY A 147 -1.75 -16.18 -1.33
C GLY A 147 -1.32 -14.92 -0.59
N PHE A 148 -2.13 -14.44 0.35
CA PHE A 148 -1.77 -13.31 1.21
C PHE A 148 -0.56 -13.63 2.10
N GLY A 149 -0.57 -14.78 2.76
CA GLY A 149 0.54 -15.19 3.64
C GLY A 149 1.87 -15.28 2.90
N LEU A 150 1.88 -15.89 1.71
CA LEU A 150 3.07 -15.98 0.86
C LEU A 150 3.49 -14.60 0.33
N GLY A 151 2.55 -13.77 -0.11
CA GLY A 151 2.83 -12.42 -0.62
C GLY A 151 3.47 -11.52 0.43
N VAL A 152 2.91 -11.49 1.65
CA VAL A 152 3.47 -10.73 2.78
C VAL A 152 4.81 -11.31 3.21
N GLY A 153 4.95 -12.64 3.25
CA GLY A 153 6.21 -13.30 3.57
C GLY A 153 7.34 -12.92 2.61
N MET A 154 7.08 -12.93 1.31
CA MET A 154 8.04 -12.49 0.29
C MET A 154 8.33 -11.00 0.39
N ALA A 155 7.33 -10.15 0.59
CA ALA A 155 7.52 -8.71 0.77
C ALA A 155 8.42 -8.41 1.98
N GLN A 156 8.23 -9.11 3.10
CA GLN A 156 9.06 -8.97 4.29
C GLN A 156 10.50 -9.47 4.05
N ALA A 157 10.68 -10.59 3.36
CA ALA A 157 12.00 -11.12 3.02
C ALA A 157 12.79 -10.14 2.14
N ILE A 158 12.16 -9.60 1.10
CA ILE A 158 12.76 -8.59 0.22
C ILE A 158 13.07 -7.31 1.01
N GLY A 159 12.12 -6.86 1.84
CA GLY A 159 12.29 -5.67 2.69
C GLY A 159 13.51 -5.77 3.60
N ARG A 160 13.70 -6.92 4.26
CA ARG A 160 14.89 -7.17 5.10
C ARG A 160 16.18 -7.10 4.30
N GLY A 161 16.24 -7.74 3.13
CA GLY A 161 17.41 -7.71 2.25
C GLY A 161 17.74 -6.32 1.71
N MET A 162 16.74 -5.46 1.51
CA MET A 162 16.96 -4.06 1.09
C MET A 162 17.48 -3.18 2.24
N ILE A 163 17.01 -3.40 3.47
CA ILE A 163 17.47 -2.69 4.66
C ILE A 163 18.96 -2.97 4.91
N GLU A 164 19.39 -4.22 4.77
CA GLU A 164 20.81 -4.60 4.88
C GLU A 164 21.70 -3.86 3.87
N LYS A 165 21.18 -3.59 2.67
CA LYS A 165 21.87 -2.84 1.61
C LYS A 165 21.83 -1.32 1.78
N GLY A 166 21.19 -0.81 2.83
CA GLY A 166 21.11 0.64 3.11
C GLY A 166 20.23 1.41 2.13
N MET A 167 19.33 0.73 1.42
CA MET A 167 18.31 1.36 0.56
C MET A 167 17.21 2.03 1.43
N PRO A 168 16.38 2.93 0.87
CA PRO A 168 15.39 3.67 1.64
C PRO A 168 14.54 2.76 2.55
N PRO A 169 14.26 3.18 3.80
CA PRO A 169 13.62 2.32 4.78
C PRO A 169 12.24 1.86 4.30
N PHE A 170 12.10 0.55 4.07
CA PHE A 170 10.82 -0.09 3.81
C PHE A 170 10.09 -0.27 5.13
N VAL A 171 9.13 0.60 5.43
CA VAL A 171 8.30 0.51 6.64
C VAL A 171 6.96 -0.09 6.26
N MET A 172 6.67 -1.27 6.80
CA MET A 172 5.38 -1.93 6.60
C MET A 172 4.42 -1.52 7.71
N TYR A 173 3.55 -0.55 7.41
CA TYR A 173 2.53 -0.10 8.34
C TYR A 173 1.42 -1.15 8.51
N PRO A 174 1.00 -1.48 9.75
CA PRO A 174 -0.06 -2.46 10.00
C PRO A 174 -1.37 -2.16 9.26
N GLN A 175 -1.71 -0.88 9.09
CA GLN A 175 -2.92 -0.44 8.38
C GLN A 175 -2.89 -0.87 6.92
N ILE A 176 -1.74 -0.75 6.25
CA ILE A 176 -1.56 -1.16 4.84
C ILE A 176 -1.64 -2.68 4.72
N LEU A 177 -1.10 -3.41 5.71
CA LEU A 177 -1.16 -4.86 5.77
C LEU A 177 -2.62 -5.34 5.84
N TRP A 178 -3.42 -4.79 6.75
CA TRP A 178 -4.84 -5.11 6.88
C TRP A 178 -5.65 -4.70 5.65
N ALA A 179 -5.39 -3.52 5.08
CA ALA A 179 -6.04 -3.08 3.85
C ALA A 179 -5.75 -4.05 2.68
N THR A 180 -4.51 -4.50 2.56
CA THR A 180 -4.10 -5.46 1.53
C THR A 180 -4.74 -6.82 1.76
N PHE A 181 -4.87 -7.26 3.02
CA PHE A 181 -5.56 -8.50 3.38
C PHE A 181 -7.02 -8.50 2.92
N VAL A 182 -7.75 -7.44 3.26
CA VAL A 182 -9.16 -7.26 2.86
C VAL A 182 -9.28 -7.20 1.35
N LEU A 183 -8.37 -6.52 0.66
CA LEU A 183 -8.37 -6.42 -0.80
C LEU A 183 -8.15 -7.78 -1.48
N VAL A 184 -7.15 -8.55 -1.02
CA VAL A 184 -6.84 -9.89 -1.57
C VAL A 184 -8.01 -10.84 -1.34
N LEU A 185 -8.55 -10.88 -0.11
CA LEU A 185 -9.72 -11.69 0.18
C LEU A 185 -10.92 -11.27 -0.67
N GLY A 186 -11.19 -9.97 -0.79
CA GLY A 186 -12.27 -9.43 -1.62
C GLY A 186 -12.15 -9.89 -3.08
N ILE A 187 -10.95 -9.81 -3.65
CA ILE A 187 -10.68 -10.28 -5.02
C ILE A 187 -10.90 -11.79 -5.15
N SER A 188 -10.42 -12.60 -4.19
CA SER A 188 -10.63 -14.05 -4.20
C SER A 188 -12.11 -14.41 -4.12
N PHE A 189 -12.89 -13.73 -3.26
CA PHE A 189 -14.33 -13.92 -3.14
C PHE A 189 -15.08 -13.54 -4.42
N VAL A 190 -14.79 -12.37 -5.00
CA VAL A 190 -15.41 -11.92 -6.25
C VAL A 190 -15.09 -12.86 -7.40
N SER A 191 -13.84 -13.33 -7.50
CA SER A 191 -13.42 -14.30 -8.52
C SER A 191 -14.17 -15.63 -8.39
N ALA A 192 -14.35 -16.13 -7.17
CA ALA A 192 -15.10 -17.35 -6.91
C ALA A 192 -16.60 -17.20 -7.23
N LEU A 193 -17.20 -16.05 -6.91
CA LEU A 193 -18.60 -15.74 -7.26
C LEU A 193 -18.80 -15.65 -8.77
N ILE A 194 -17.88 -15.02 -9.50
CA ILE A 194 -17.92 -14.96 -10.98
C ILE A 194 -17.81 -16.37 -11.57
N GLY A 195 -16.90 -17.20 -11.05
CA GLY A 195 -16.79 -18.61 -11.41
C GLY A 195 -18.11 -19.35 -11.19
N MET A 196 -18.74 -19.14 -10.04
CA MET A 196 -20.02 -19.75 -9.65
C MET A 196 -21.19 -19.35 -10.55
N VAL A 197 -21.35 -18.05 -10.86
CA VAL A 197 -22.41 -17.56 -11.77
C VAL A 197 -22.27 -18.22 -13.14
N LYS A 198 -21.05 -18.51 -13.58
CA LYS A 198 -20.80 -19.19 -14.84
C LYS A 198 -21.07 -20.69 -14.74
N VAL A 199 -20.68 -21.37 -13.66
CA VAL A 199 -21.07 -22.77 -13.38
C VAL A 199 -22.59 -22.93 -13.41
N ALA A 200 -23.31 -21.98 -12.81
CA ALA A 200 -24.77 -21.97 -12.76
C ALA A 200 -25.42 -21.77 -14.14
N ARG A 201 -24.72 -21.15 -15.10
CA ARG A 201 -25.16 -20.95 -16.49
C ARG A 201 -24.74 -22.07 -17.44
N VAL A 202 -23.86 -22.98 -17.03
CA VAL A 202 -23.52 -24.14 -17.86
C VAL A 202 -24.66 -25.15 -17.76
N ASP A 203 -25.36 -25.34 -18.86
CA ASP A 203 -26.49 -26.27 -18.94
C ASP A 203 -26.01 -27.72 -18.72
N PRO A 204 -26.62 -28.46 -17.77
CA PRO A 204 -26.26 -29.87 -17.48
C PRO A 204 -26.30 -30.78 -18.71
N ALA A 205 -27.13 -30.44 -19.70
CA ALA A 205 -27.30 -31.19 -20.94
C ALA A 205 -26.07 -31.15 -21.87
N SER A 206 -25.18 -30.18 -21.72
CA SER A 206 -23.92 -30.08 -22.50
C SER A 206 -22.87 -31.13 -22.10
N VAL A 207 -23.00 -31.70 -20.91
CA VAL A 207 -22.06 -32.69 -20.35
C VAL A 207 -22.37 -34.12 -20.83
N PHE A 208 -23.61 -34.36 -21.28
CA PHE A 208 -24.08 -35.67 -21.73
C PHE A 208 -24.06 -35.84 -23.27
N ARG A 209 -23.41 -34.93 -24.00
CA ARG A 209 -23.29 -34.96 -25.47
C ARG A 209 -21.85 -35.11 -25.99
N GLY A 210 -20.90 -35.48 -25.13
CA GLY A 210 -19.52 -35.78 -25.50
C GLY A 210 -19.11 -37.18 -25.08
#